data_AF-E2BB53-F1
#
_entry.id   AF-E2BB53-F1
#
_cell.length_a   1.000
_cell.length_b   1.000
_cell.length_c   1.000
_cell.angle_alpha   90.00
_cell.angle_beta   90.00
_cell.angle_gamma   90.00
#
_symmetry.space_group_name_H-M   'P 1'
#
loop_
_entity.id
_entity.type
_entity.pdbx_description
1 polymer ?
#
loop_
_entity_poly.entity_id
_entity_poly.type
_entity_poly.pdbx_seq_one_letter_code
_entity_poly.pdbx_strand_id
1 'polypeptide(L)'
;IEEIGRLTLEFFFSVKSMGYYMLKKVHYETSSTSDFLETKLDIYFPYNFSYHCSQNVVFINDMVYLNITNIQVQIDSKDATFNDAYDCVGFTSIPIWTGIFVTAILASIMTWALIMIMDIRTMDRFDDPKGKTITISAAE
;
A
#
# COMPACT_ATOMS: atom_id res chain seq x y z
N ILE A 1 18.35 -38.33 -9.05
CA ILE A 1 17.44 -37.68 -8.08
C ILE A 1 17.85 -38.27 -6.75
N GLU A 2 18.64 -37.55 -5.96
CA GLU A 2 18.99 -38.00 -4.61
C GLU A 2 17.72 -37.97 -3.77
N GLU A 3 17.39 -39.08 -3.11
CA GLU A 3 16.30 -39.10 -2.14
C GLU A 3 16.74 -38.34 -0.89
N ILE A 4 16.21 -37.13 -0.74
CA ILE A 4 16.39 -36.30 0.44
C ILE A 4 15.54 -36.94 1.55
N GLY A 5 16.09 -37.96 2.24
CA GLY A 5 15.36 -38.85 3.15
C GLY A 5 14.26 -38.20 4.00
N ARG A 6 14.61 -37.67 5.18
CA ARG A 6 13.67 -36.92 6.04
C ARG A 6 14.04 -35.44 6.02
N LEU A 7 13.08 -34.59 5.66
CA LEU A 7 13.18 -33.14 5.72
C LEU A 7 12.18 -32.61 6.76
N THR A 8 12.67 -31.87 7.74
CA THR A 8 11.86 -31.14 8.72
C THR A 8 12.04 -29.65 8.50
N LEU A 9 10.94 -28.89 8.47
CA LEU A 9 10.95 -27.43 8.35
C LEU A 9 10.26 -26.81 9.57
N GLU A 10 10.95 -25.91 10.25
CA GLU A 10 10.45 -25.22 11.43
C GLU A 10 10.39 -23.72 11.17
N PHE A 11 9.19 -23.15 11.24
CA PHE A 11 8.94 -21.74 10.99
C PHE A 11 8.90 -20.97 12.31
N PHE A 12 9.72 -19.93 12.45
CA PHE A 12 9.77 -19.12 13.66
C PHE A 12 8.97 -17.82 13.49
N PHE A 13 7.88 -17.72 14.26
CA PHE A 13 7.06 -16.52 14.34
C PHE A 13 7.41 -15.75 15.61
N SER A 14 8.09 -14.61 15.45
CA SER A 14 8.42 -13.72 16.56
C SER A 14 7.37 -12.63 16.71
N VAL A 15 7.11 -12.21 17.96
CA VAL A 15 6.23 -11.08 18.26
C VAL A 15 7.06 -9.80 18.34
N LYS A 16 6.70 -8.78 17.57
CA LYS A 16 7.20 -7.41 17.78
C LYS A 16 6.33 -6.66 18.80
N SER A 17 6.90 -5.65 19.46
CA SER A 17 6.29 -4.87 20.56
C SER A 17 4.94 -4.20 20.25
N MET A 18 4.49 -4.21 18.98
CA MET A 18 3.25 -3.59 18.50
C MET A 18 2.13 -4.59 18.18
N GLY A 19 2.23 -5.86 18.61
CA GLY A 19 1.18 -6.86 18.36
C GLY A 19 1.15 -7.38 16.92
N TYR A 20 2.33 -7.49 16.30
CA TYR A 20 2.51 -8.07 14.98
C TYR A 20 3.35 -9.34 15.10
N TYR A 21 2.95 -10.38 14.39
CA TYR A 21 3.77 -11.54 14.13
C TYR A 21 4.73 -11.24 12.99
N MET A 22 5.94 -11.78 13.08
CA MET A 22 6.97 -11.64 12.05
C MET A 22 7.58 -13.01 11.76
N LEU A 23 7.60 -13.37 10.47
CA LEU A 23 8.25 -14.57 9.96
C LEU A 23 9.50 -14.16 9.18
N LYS A 24 10.68 -14.50 9.70
CA LYS A 24 11.95 -14.15 9.04
C LYS A 24 12.87 -15.34 8.83
N LYS A 25 12.82 -16.31 9.74
CA LYS A 25 13.74 -17.45 9.77
C LYS A 25 12.97 -18.75 9.68
N VAL A 26 13.50 -19.67 8.89
CA VAL A 26 13.04 -21.05 8.80
C VAL A 26 14.23 -21.95 9.06
N HIS A 27 14.14 -22.82 10.05
CA HIS A 27 15.15 -23.86 10.27
C HIS A 27 14.79 -25.05 9.40
N TYR A 28 15.76 -25.56 8.65
CA TYR A 28 15.59 -26.82 7.92
C TYR A 28 16.55 -27.85 8.51
N GLU A 29 16.04 -29.06 8.67
CA GLU A 29 16.82 -30.20 9.12
C GLU A 29 16.67 -31.32 8.09
N THR A 30 17.79 -31.73 7.52
CA THR A 30 17.94 -32.91 6.65
C THR A 30 18.81 -33.94 7.37
N SER A 31 18.79 -35.20 6.91
CA SER A 31 19.60 -36.30 7.49
C SER A 31 21.11 -36.02 7.64
N SER A 32 21.65 -35.01 6.94
CA SER A 32 23.09 -34.69 6.94
C SER A 32 23.41 -33.27 7.40
N THR A 33 22.45 -32.35 7.35
CA THR A 33 22.69 -30.91 7.57
C THR A 33 21.47 -30.24 8.18
N SER A 34 21.71 -29.35 9.14
CA SER A 34 20.71 -28.45 9.71
C SER A 34 21.23 -27.02 9.66
N ASP A 35 20.44 -26.10 9.12
CA ASP A 35 20.80 -24.67 9.13
C ASP A 35 19.54 -23.79 9.02
N PHE A 36 19.73 -22.48 9.09
CA PHE A 36 18.67 -21.49 8.97
C PHE A 36 18.63 -20.89 7.56
N LEU A 37 17.41 -20.69 7.07
CA LEU A 37 17.10 -19.94 5.86
C LEU A 37 16.49 -18.62 6.28
N GLU A 38 16.98 -17.53 5.68
CA GLU A 38 16.42 -16.20 5.91
C GLU A 38 15.76 -15.67 4.64
N THR A 39 14.69 -14.89 4.81
CA THR A 39 14.05 -14.17 3.71
C THR A 39 14.46 -12.70 3.70
N LYS A 40 14.57 -12.14 2.48
CA LYS A 40 14.72 -10.69 2.28
C LYS A 40 13.39 -9.95 2.38
N LEU A 41 12.27 -10.67 2.30
CA LEU A 41 10.94 -10.09 2.43
C LEU A 41 10.61 -9.89 3.90
N ASP A 42 10.18 -8.68 4.26
CA ASP A 42 9.68 -8.41 5.60
C ASP A 42 8.24 -8.92 5.72
N ILE A 43 8.09 -10.18 6.16
CA ILE A 43 6.79 -10.79 6.40
C ILE A 43 6.35 -10.45 7.83
N TYR A 44 5.36 -9.58 7.95
CA TYR A 44 4.71 -9.28 9.21
C TYR A 44 3.21 -9.08 9.03
N PHE A 45 2.43 -9.46 10.04
CA PHE A 45 0.98 -9.36 10.03
C PHE A 45 0.43 -9.19 11.46
N PRO A 46 -0.69 -8.48 11.62
CA PRO A 46 -1.27 -8.20 12.94
C PRO A 46 -1.94 -9.45 13.54
N TYR A 47 -2.16 -9.41 14.86
CA TYR A 47 -2.92 -10.44 15.57
C TYR A 47 -4.36 -10.54 15.08
N ASN A 48 -4.94 -11.73 15.17
CA ASN A 48 -6.26 -12.11 14.66
C ASN A 48 -6.41 -12.06 13.14
N PHE A 49 -5.36 -11.80 12.35
CA PHE A 49 -5.41 -11.89 10.89
C PHE A 49 -4.64 -13.11 10.40
N SER A 50 -5.09 -13.69 9.30
CA SER A 50 -4.27 -14.65 8.56
C SER A 50 -3.34 -13.88 7.64
N TYR A 51 -2.09 -14.31 7.49
CA TYR A 51 -1.22 -13.79 6.44
C TYR A 51 -1.45 -14.58 5.16
N HIS A 52 -1.61 -13.89 4.04
CA HIS A 52 -1.75 -14.51 2.72
C HIS A 52 -0.78 -13.86 1.72
N CYS A 53 -0.12 -14.66 0.90
CA CYS A 53 0.70 -14.15 -0.19
C CYS A 53 0.68 -15.09 -1.39
N SER A 54 0.19 -14.59 -2.52
CA SER A 54 0.18 -15.33 -3.79
C SER A 54 1.52 -15.33 -4.52
N GLN A 55 2.41 -14.39 -4.17
CA GLN A 55 3.75 -14.28 -4.75
C GLN A 55 4.70 -15.33 -4.16
N ASN A 56 5.79 -15.60 -4.88
CA ASN A 56 6.82 -16.54 -4.45
C ASN A 56 7.61 -15.97 -3.26
N VAL A 57 7.49 -16.61 -2.10
CA VAL A 57 8.29 -16.31 -0.93
C VAL A 57 9.51 -17.22 -0.91
N VAL A 58 10.69 -16.61 -1.03
CA VAL A 58 11.97 -17.34 -1.08
C VAL A 58 12.74 -17.13 0.21
N PHE A 59 13.02 -18.22 0.91
CA PHE A 59 13.99 -18.26 2.00
C PHE A 59 15.29 -18.86 1.45
N ILE A 60 16.41 -18.19 1.68
CA ILE A 60 17.68 -18.55 1.06
C ILE A 60 18.80 -18.60 2.11
N ASN A 61 19.69 -19.55 1.89
CA ASN A 61 21.04 -19.64 2.46
C ASN A 61 21.98 -19.91 1.28
N ASP A 62 23.30 -19.77 1.45
CA ASP A 62 24.28 -19.70 0.35
C ASP A 62 24.14 -20.81 -0.71
N MET A 63 23.75 -22.03 -0.31
CA MET A 63 23.56 -23.18 -1.22
C MET A 63 22.12 -23.68 -1.34
N VAL A 64 21.25 -23.37 -0.39
CA VAL A 64 19.90 -23.95 -0.27
C VAL A 64 18.85 -22.86 -0.34
N TYR A 65 17.80 -23.09 -1.11
CA TYR A 65 16.65 -22.19 -1.18
C TYR A 65 15.35 -22.96 -0.99
N LEU A 66 14.42 -22.34 -0.27
CA LEU A 66 13.05 -22.79 -0.07
C LEU A 66 12.13 -21.78 -0.75
N ASN A 67 11.42 -22.24 -1.79
CA ASN A 67 10.44 -21.43 -2.50
C ASN A 67 9.04 -21.90 -2.14
N ILE A 68 8.23 -21.01 -1.58
CA ILE A 68 6.84 -21.27 -1.20
C ILE A 68 5.94 -20.32 -1.99
N THR A 69 4.94 -20.88 -2.66
CA THR A 69 3.94 -20.13 -3.43
C THR A 69 2.58 -20.23 -2.75
N ASN A 70 1.76 -19.17 -2.81
CA ASN A 70 0.42 -19.15 -2.19
C ASN A 70 0.45 -19.54 -0.70
N ILE A 71 1.33 -18.90 0.07
CA ILE A 71 1.40 -19.12 1.51
C ILE A 71 0.18 -18.50 2.20
N GLN A 72 -0.47 -19.28 3.07
CA GLN A 72 -1.48 -18.78 4.00
C GLN A 72 -1.22 -19.34 5.41
N VAL A 73 -1.10 -18.47 6.41
CA VAL A 73 -0.79 -18.88 7.78
C VAL A 73 -1.48 -18.00 8.82
N GLN A 74 -1.90 -18.61 9.92
CA GLN A 74 -2.42 -17.91 11.09
C GLN A 74 -1.97 -18.64 12.35
N ILE A 75 -1.63 -17.89 13.40
CA ILE A 75 -1.05 -18.43 14.65
C ILE A 75 -2.13 -18.58 15.72
N ASP A 76 -3.08 -17.66 15.78
CA ASP A 76 -4.08 -17.51 16.84
C ASP A 76 -5.52 -17.83 16.36
N SER A 77 -5.67 -18.83 15.49
CA SER A 77 -7.00 -19.23 15.00
C SER A 77 -7.87 -19.79 16.13
N LYS A 78 -9.09 -19.26 16.29
CA LYS A 78 -10.02 -19.71 17.35
C LYS A 78 -10.82 -20.96 16.97
N ASP A 79 -11.19 -21.09 15.69
CA ASP A 79 -12.08 -22.15 15.21
C ASP A 79 -11.43 -23.06 14.16
N ALA A 80 -10.09 -23.15 14.16
CA ALA A 80 -9.30 -23.79 13.11
C ALA A 80 -9.60 -23.27 11.68
N THR A 81 -10.20 -22.09 11.58
CA THR A 81 -10.46 -21.37 10.34
C THR A 81 -9.54 -20.16 10.25
N PHE A 82 -9.19 -19.79 9.02
CA PHE A 82 -8.50 -18.54 8.76
C PHE A 82 -9.48 -17.38 8.93
N ASN A 83 -9.07 -16.38 9.70
CA ASN A 83 -9.75 -15.09 9.74
C ASN A 83 -9.34 -14.25 8.52
N ASP A 84 -9.82 -13.00 8.46
CA ASP A 84 -9.50 -12.05 7.41
C ASP A 84 -8.01 -12.07 7.03
N ALA A 85 -7.76 -12.10 5.72
CA ALA A 85 -6.43 -12.22 5.16
C ALA A 85 -5.74 -10.85 5.08
N TYR A 86 -4.51 -10.81 5.54
CA TYR A 86 -3.56 -9.71 5.39
C TYR A 86 -2.60 -10.07 4.26
N ASP A 87 -2.83 -9.43 3.11
CA ASP A 87 -2.05 -9.69 1.91
C ASP A 87 -0.66 -9.06 1.95
N CYS A 88 0.31 -9.75 1.34
CA CYS A 88 1.69 -9.27 1.22
C CYS A 88 1.88 -8.06 0.28
N VAL A 89 0.84 -7.70 -0.48
CA VAL A 89 0.84 -6.53 -1.37
C VAL A 89 -0.01 -5.43 -0.77
N GLY A 90 0.52 -4.20 -0.80
CA GLY A 90 -0.27 -3.04 -0.41
C GLY A 90 -1.44 -2.83 -1.37
N PHE A 91 -2.57 -2.37 -0.84
CA PHE A 91 -3.76 -2.02 -1.62
C PHE A 91 -3.46 -1.02 -2.77
N THR A 92 -2.49 -0.12 -2.55
CA THR A 92 -2.05 0.91 -3.50
C THR A 92 -0.54 0.96 -3.57
N SER A 93 0.00 1.22 -4.77
CA SER A 93 1.44 1.32 -5.02
C SER A 93 1.92 2.77 -4.98
N ILE A 94 3.23 2.97 -4.75
CA ILE A 94 3.85 4.30 -4.74
C ILE A 94 3.58 5.11 -6.04
N PRO A 95 3.63 4.50 -7.24
CA PRO A 95 3.26 5.20 -8.47
C PRO A 95 1.80 5.67 -8.49
N ILE A 96 0.87 4.88 -7.94
CA ILE A 96 -0.55 5.27 -7.88
C ILE A 96 -0.73 6.45 -6.93
N TRP A 97 -0.09 6.43 -5.75
CA TRP A 97 -0.15 7.53 -4.79
C TRP A 97 0.40 8.84 -5.35
N THR A 98 1.56 8.77 -6.00
CA THR A 98 2.18 9.96 -6.62
C THR A 98 1.35 10.47 -7.79
N GLY A 99 0.76 9.57 -8.58
CA GLY A 99 -0.19 9.92 -9.64
C GLY A 99 -1.42 10.65 -9.11
N ILE A 100 -2.10 10.08 -8.11
CA ILE A 100 -3.27 10.69 -7.48
C ILE A 100 -2.90 12.07 -6.90
N PHE A 101 -1.76 12.19 -6.24
CA PHE A 101 -1.30 13.45 -5.67
C PHE A 101 -1.12 14.56 -6.72
N VAL A 102 -0.43 14.25 -7.84
CA VAL A 102 -0.22 15.24 -8.92
C VAL A 102 -1.55 15.60 -9.59
N THR A 103 -2.41 14.61 -9.87
CA THR A 103 -3.72 14.87 -10.50
C THR A 103 -4.63 15.72 -9.61
N ALA A 104 -4.59 15.54 -8.29
CA ALA A 104 -5.36 16.36 -7.35
C ALA A 104 -4.93 17.84 -7.38
N ILE A 105 -3.62 18.11 -7.51
CA ILE A 105 -3.10 19.48 -7.66
C ILE A 105 -3.56 20.10 -8.97
N LEU A 106 -3.48 19.36 -10.09
CA LEU A 106 -3.94 19.86 -11.38
C LEU A 106 -5.45 20.12 -11.38
N ALA A 107 -6.22 19.23 -10.74
CA ALA A 107 -7.66 19.38 -10.59
C ALA A 107 -8.04 20.61 -9.74
N SER A 108 -7.28 20.94 -8.69
CA SER A 108 -7.55 22.12 -7.87
C SER A 108 -7.28 23.42 -8.64
N ILE A 109 -6.19 23.49 -9.40
CA ILE A 109 -5.89 24.63 -10.28
C ILE A 109 -6.96 24.78 -11.36
N MET A 110 -7.36 23.68 -11.99
CA MET A 110 -8.43 23.69 -13.00
C MET A 110 -9.75 24.17 -12.41
N THR A 111 -10.12 23.69 -11.23
CA THR A 111 -11.34 24.11 -10.53
C THR A 111 -11.29 25.60 -10.22
N TRP A 112 -10.15 26.11 -9.74
CA TRP A 112 -9.97 27.54 -9.49
C TRP A 112 -10.11 28.39 -10.76
N ALA A 113 -9.51 27.96 -11.86
CA ALA A 113 -9.65 28.63 -13.16
C ALA A 113 -11.10 28.67 -13.64
N LEU A 114 -11.84 27.56 -13.49
CA LEU A 114 -13.26 27.50 -13.85
C LEU A 114 -14.12 28.43 -12.98
N ILE A 115 -13.87 28.50 -11.67
CA ILE A 115 -14.57 29.42 -10.77
C ILE A 115 -14.37 30.88 -11.23
N MET A 116 -13.14 31.25 -11.61
CA MET A 116 -12.83 32.59 -12.10
C MET A 116 -13.55 32.92 -13.42
N ILE A 117 -13.61 31.96 -14.36
CA ILE A 117 -14.34 32.13 -15.62
C ILE A 117 -15.85 32.26 -15.37
N MET A 118 -16.40 31.48 -14.44
CA MET A 118 -17.82 31.52 -14.09
C MET A 118 -18.27 32.85 -13.45
N ASP A 119 -17.36 33.62 -12.86
CA ASP A 119 -17.70 34.92 -12.26
C ASP A 119 -17.46 36.12 -13.19
N ILE A 120 -17.11 35.89 -14.47
CA ILE A 120 -17.02 36.99 -15.44
C ILE A 120 -18.43 37.57 -15.68
N ARG A 121 -18.64 38.81 -15.22
CA ARG A 121 -19.87 39.57 -15.46
C ARG A 121 -19.68 40.47 -16.68
N THR A 122 -20.66 40.45 -17.58
CA THR A 122 -20.73 41.43 -18.68
C THR A 122 -21.11 42.80 -18.14
N MET A 123 -20.57 43.86 -18.76
CA MET A 123 -20.92 45.24 -18.38
C MET A 123 -22.43 45.48 -18.54
N ASP A 124 -23.05 46.04 -17.50
CA ASP A 124 -24.52 46.21 -17.40
C ASP A 124 -25.05 47.32 -18.32
N ARG A 125 -24.22 48.34 -18.59
CA ARG A 125 -24.61 49.45 -19.46
C ARG A 125 -23.45 49.87 -20.34
N PHE A 126 -23.72 49.99 -21.64
CA PHE A 126 -22.85 50.70 -22.56
C PHE A 126 -23.14 52.21 -22.45
N ASP A 127 -22.10 53.03 -22.43
CA ASP A 127 -22.30 54.49 -22.47
C ASP A 127 -22.87 54.88 -23.83
N ASP A 128 -24.16 55.24 -23.82
CA ASP A 128 -24.84 55.78 -24.98
C ASP A 128 -24.34 57.21 -25.23
N PRO A 129 -23.75 57.53 -26.41
CA PRO A 129 -23.24 58.86 -26.73
C PRO A 129 -24.33 59.95 -26.77
N LYS A 130 -25.62 59.57 -26.68
CA LYS A 130 -26.76 60.50 -26.55
C LYS A 130 -27.39 60.49 -25.15
N GLY A 131 -26.87 59.69 -24.21
CA GLY A 131 -27.32 59.62 -22.83
C GLY A 131 -26.83 60.80 -21.99
N LYS A 132 -27.55 61.14 -20.92
CA LYS A 132 -27.15 62.22 -20.00
C LYS A 132 -25.78 61.92 -19.39
N THR A 133 -24.87 62.89 -19.44
CA THR A 133 -23.53 62.81 -18.84
C THR A 133 -23.62 62.55 -17.33
N ILE A 134 -22.81 61.62 -16.82
CA ILE A 134 -22.76 61.31 -15.38
C ILE A 134 -22.29 62.55 -14.62
N THR A 135 -23.17 63.10 -13.79
CA THR A 135 -22.84 64.16 -12.84
C THR A 135 -22.28 63.52 -11.58
N ILE A 136 -20.97 63.65 -11.36
CA ILE A 136 -20.32 63.24 -10.11
C ILE A 136 -20.54 64.39 -9.12
N SER A 137 -21.38 64.19 -8.12
CA SER A 137 -21.47 65.13 -6.99
C SER A 137 -20.20 64.99 -6.16
N ALA A 138 -19.22 65.88 -6.34
CA ALA A 138 -18.15 66.04 -5.38
C ALA A 138 -18.77 66.61 -4.09
N ALA A 139 -18.95 65.77 -3.08
CA ALA A 139 -19.23 66.24 -1.74
C ALA A 139 -17.91 66.75 -1.16
N GLU A 140 -17.85 68.07 -0.92
CA GLU A 140 -16.91 68.70 0.01
C GLU A 140 -17.39 68.49 1.45
#